data_AF-A0A7S7SPL5-F1
#
_entry.id   AF-A0A7S7SPL5-F1
#
_cell.length_a   1.000
_cell.length_b   1.000
_cell.length_c   1.000
_cell.angle_alpha   90.00
_cell.angle_beta   90.00
_cell.angle_gamma   90.00
#
_symmetry.space_group_name_H-M   'P 1'
#
loop_
_entity.id
_entity.type
_entity.pdbx_description
1 polymer ?
#
loop_
_entity_poly.entity_id
_entity_poly.type
_entity_poly.pdbx_seq_one_letter_code
_entity_poly.pdbx_strand_id
1 'polypeptide(L)'
;MMSRKAAACLVAMVRPSLVLLRFMFGPILTLAFSGINNRIARKDEDCLLQDVQGSLSFLFEEYGGRVIPSDDVPFPPGFDYAFVTVSLGGFLLRFVRGRGELGVCLAPEFARSDWQELPIVLNVIMKKDGTQPGEIQDLWDVARELRPHMRDLIALFSPLQFTALKCKLEDEVYAPARTATEKMESRINRRLYGR
;
A
#
# COMPACT_ATOMS: atom_id res chain seq x y z
N MET A 1 -11.20 49.11 21.68
CA MET A 1 -11.06 48.79 20.24
C MET A 1 -9.70 49.25 19.77
N MET A 2 -8.72 48.35 19.58
CA MET A 2 -7.43 48.72 18.98
C MET A 2 -7.64 49.08 17.50
N SER A 3 -7.15 50.26 17.10
CA SER A 3 -7.22 50.76 15.72
C SER A 3 -6.53 49.77 14.77
N ARG A 4 -7.20 49.42 13.66
CA ARG A 4 -6.68 48.54 12.59
C ARG A 4 -5.27 48.95 12.10
N LYS A 5 -4.90 50.22 12.25
CA LYS A 5 -3.58 50.76 11.88
C LYS A 5 -2.46 50.33 12.85
N ALA A 6 -2.76 50.22 14.14
CA ALA A 6 -1.78 49.78 15.15
C ALA A 6 -1.44 48.30 14.99
N ALA A 7 -2.44 47.47 14.69
CA ALA A 7 -2.24 46.05 14.39
C ALA A 7 -1.39 45.84 13.13
N ALA A 8 -1.63 46.63 12.08
CA ALA A 8 -0.85 46.55 10.84
C ALA A 8 0.64 46.91 11.02
N CYS A 9 0.93 47.92 11.86
CA CYS A 9 2.31 48.34 12.15
C CYS A 9 3.07 47.27 12.94
N LEU A 10 2.39 46.63 13.90
CA LEU A 10 2.96 45.56 14.72
C LEU A 10 3.26 44.31 13.88
N VAL A 11 2.35 43.94 12.96
CA VAL A 11 2.58 42.84 12.00
C VAL A 11 3.73 43.16 11.03
N ALA A 12 3.88 44.42 10.61
CA ALA A 12 4.96 44.83 9.72
C ALA A 12 6.35 44.77 10.40
N MET A 13 6.44 45.04 11.71
CA MET A 13 7.68 44.91 12.48
C MET A 13 8.07 43.46 12.78
N VAL A 14 7.07 42.58 12.98
CA VAL A 14 7.32 41.17 13.36
C VAL A 14 7.53 40.26 12.14
N ARG A 15 6.99 40.62 10.97
CA ARG A 15 7.18 39.86 9.72
C ARG A 15 8.64 39.58 9.34
N PRO A 16 9.56 40.57 9.30
CA PRO A 16 10.93 40.33 8.86
C PRO A 16 11.69 39.39 9.79
N SER A 17 11.48 39.49 11.12
CA SER A 17 12.09 38.58 12.08
C SER A 17 11.55 37.16 11.95
N LEU A 18 10.25 36.97 11.69
CA LEU A 18 9.69 35.64 11.39
C LEU A 18 10.22 35.04 10.08
N VAL A 19 10.41 35.85 9.03
CA VAL A 19 11.00 35.39 7.77
C VAL A 19 12.45 34.95 7.97
N LEU A 20 13.22 35.72 8.74
CA LEU A 20 14.61 35.38 9.07
C LEU A 20 14.69 34.09 9.89
N LEU A 21 13.81 33.93 10.88
CA LEU A 21 13.69 32.71 11.67
C LEU A 21 13.35 31.50 10.79
N ARG A 22 12.39 31.63 9.86
CA ARG A 22 12.06 30.57 8.91
C ARG A 22 13.23 30.23 7.99
N PHE A 23 14.02 31.21 7.56
CA PHE A 23 15.18 30.98 6.68
C PHE A 23 16.32 30.27 7.40
N MET A 24 16.56 30.63 8.66
CA MET A 24 17.63 30.03 9.48
C MET A 24 17.26 28.63 9.99
N PHE A 25 16.03 28.46 10.47
CA PHE A 25 15.59 27.21 11.08
C PHE A 25 14.94 26.24 10.09
N GLY A 26 14.44 26.72 8.96
CA GLY A 26 13.80 25.88 7.93
C GLY A 26 14.69 24.71 7.48
N PRO A 27 15.93 24.96 7.02
CA PRO A 27 16.84 23.90 6.56
C PRO A 27 17.20 22.90 7.67
N ILE A 28 17.43 23.40 8.89
CA ILE A 28 17.79 22.59 10.06
C ILE A 28 16.63 21.68 10.46
N LEU A 29 15.41 22.23 10.50
CA LEU A 29 14.21 21.46 10.79
C LEU A 29 13.98 20.41 9.70
N THR A 30 14.10 20.76 8.41
CA THR A 30 13.93 19.78 7.34
C THR A 30 14.94 18.64 7.39
N LEU A 31 16.21 18.93 7.71
CA LEU A 31 17.25 17.90 7.85
C LEU A 31 17.01 17.00 9.07
N ALA A 32 16.68 17.60 10.21
CA ALA A 32 16.41 16.86 11.44
C ALA A 32 15.15 15.98 11.29
N PHE A 33 14.05 16.53 10.75
CA PHE A 33 12.81 15.78 10.53
C PHE A 33 12.96 14.71 9.45
N SER A 34 13.74 14.96 8.38
CA SER A 34 14.02 13.94 7.38
C SER A 34 14.80 12.77 7.96
N GLY A 35 15.83 13.03 8.77
CA GLY A 35 16.62 11.99 9.43
C GLY A 35 15.81 11.14 10.43
N ILE A 36 14.93 11.79 11.21
CA ILE A 36 14.05 11.10 12.16
C ILE A 36 13.01 10.25 11.41
N ASN A 37 12.36 10.81 10.38
CA ASN A 37 11.34 10.11 9.60
C ASN A 37 11.92 8.84 8.92
N ASN A 38 13.12 8.94 8.36
CA ASN A 38 13.81 7.81 7.75
C ASN A 38 14.13 6.69 8.75
N ARG A 39 14.50 7.05 9.99
CA ARG A 39 14.80 6.05 11.04
C ARG A 39 13.54 5.32 11.49
N ILE A 40 12.43 6.03 11.64
CA ILE A 40 11.14 5.45 12.01
C ILE A 40 10.67 4.51 10.90
N ALA A 41 10.65 4.97 9.65
CA ALA A 41 10.25 4.15 8.50
C ALA A 41 11.07 2.86 8.38
N ARG A 42 12.41 2.92 8.56
CA ARG A 42 13.25 1.71 8.56
C ARG A 42 12.91 0.75 9.69
N LYS A 43 12.68 1.29 10.88
CA LYS A 43 12.33 0.46 12.04
C LYS A 43 11.00 -0.27 11.79
N ASP A 44 10.02 0.41 11.21
CA ASP A 44 8.72 -0.19 10.91
C ASP A 44 8.83 -1.25 9.80
N GLU A 45 9.66 -1.02 8.77
CA GLU A 45 9.99 -2.04 7.76
C GLU A 45 10.71 -3.25 8.36
N ASP A 46 11.71 -3.02 9.24
CA ASP A 46 12.44 -4.09 9.92
C ASP A 46 11.51 -4.92 10.82
N CYS A 47 10.60 -4.26 11.56
CA CYS A 47 9.60 -4.94 12.39
C CYS A 47 8.61 -5.75 11.51
N LEU A 48 8.11 -5.16 10.42
CA LEU A 48 7.24 -5.89 9.50
C LEU A 48 7.97 -7.09 8.88
N LEU A 49 9.25 -6.94 8.53
CA LEU A 49 10.06 -8.01 7.98
C LEU A 49 10.23 -9.16 8.99
N GLN A 50 10.54 -8.85 10.25
CA GLN A 50 10.65 -9.85 11.31
C GLN A 50 9.33 -10.59 11.50
N ASP A 51 8.21 -9.87 11.50
CA ASP A 51 6.89 -10.48 11.63
C ASP A 51 6.57 -11.40 10.43
N VAL A 52 6.87 -10.96 9.21
CA VAL A 52 6.70 -11.78 7.99
C VAL A 52 7.56 -13.03 8.05
N GLN A 53 8.84 -12.92 8.43
CA GLN A 53 9.73 -14.07 8.57
C GLN A 53 9.27 -15.03 9.67
N GLY A 54 8.74 -14.52 10.78
CA GLY A 54 8.24 -15.32 11.89
C GLY A 54 6.92 -16.03 11.59
N SER A 55 5.94 -15.31 11.04
CA SER A 55 4.58 -15.84 10.80
C SER A 55 4.46 -16.60 9.47
N LEU A 56 5.29 -16.27 8.48
CA LEU A 56 5.22 -16.83 7.13
C LEU A 56 6.54 -17.54 6.76
N SER A 57 7.16 -18.25 7.71
CA SER A 57 8.43 -18.95 7.50
C SER A 57 8.40 -19.89 6.30
N PHE A 58 7.24 -20.51 6.01
CA PHE A 58 7.04 -21.39 4.86
C PHE A 58 7.38 -20.72 3.52
N LEU A 59 7.18 -19.41 3.38
CA LEU A 59 7.54 -18.67 2.16
C LEU A 59 9.04 -18.77 1.88
N PHE A 60 9.86 -18.75 2.93
CA PHE A 60 11.30 -18.77 2.85
C PHE A 60 11.84 -20.20 2.81
N GLU A 61 11.36 -21.06 3.71
CA GLU A 61 11.86 -22.42 3.91
C GLU A 61 11.39 -23.39 2.82
N GLU A 62 10.12 -23.33 2.43
CA GLU A 62 9.53 -24.28 1.47
C GLU A 62 9.57 -23.75 0.03
N TYR A 63 9.37 -22.43 -0.15
CA TYR A 63 9.24 -21.80 -1.47
C TYR A 63 10.45 -20.95 -1.86
N GLY A 64 11.51 -20.96 -1.06
CA GLY A 64 12.78 -20.28 -1.40
C GLY A 64 12.67 -18.76 -1.49
N GLY A 65 11.71 -18.18 -0.78
CA GLY A 65 11.41 -16.76 -0.77
C GLY A 65 12.62 -15.90 -0.43
N ARG A 66 12.76 -14.76 -1.12
CA ARG A 66 13.83 -13.80 -0.89
C ARG A 66 13.27 -12.40 -0.72
N VAL A 67 13.68 -11.73 0.35
CA VAL A 67 13.35 -10.32 0.55
C VAL A 67 14.09 -9.50 -0.51
N ILE A 68 13.36 -8.64 -1.22
CA ILE A 68 13.92 -7.72 -2.20
C ILE A 68 13.55 -6.28 -1.86
N PRO A 69 14.35 -5.29 -2.29
CA PRO A 69 13.99 -3.88 -2.16
C PRO A 69 12.69 -3.55 -2.87
N SER A 70 11.87 -2.68 -2.26
CA SER A 70 10.63 -2.16 -2.85
C SER A 70 10.93 -0.87 -3.63
N ASP A 71 11.66 -0.97 -4.74
CA ASP A 71 12.22 0.18 -5.48
C ASP A 71 11.16 1.12 -6.11
N ASP A 72 9.92 0.65 -6.26
CA ASP A 72 8.79 1.40 -6.81
C ASP A 72 8.06 2.27 -5.77
N VAL A 73 8.45 2.19 -4.49
CA VAL A 73 7.88 3.02 -3.42
C VAL A 73 8.90 4.09 -3.00
N PRO A 74 8.54 5.39 -3.02
CA PRO A 74 9.44 6.43 -2.56
C PRO A 74 9.76 6.27 -1.06
N PHE A 75 11.04 6.38 -0.71
CA PHE A 75 11.50 6.31 0.69
C PHE A 75 11.83 7.72 1.23
N PRO A 76 11.38 8.08 2.45
CA PRO A 76 10.50 7.30 3.32
C PRO A 76 9.07 7.26 2.75
N PRO A 77 8.33 6.16 2.95
CA PRO A 77 6.94 6.08 2.55
C PRO A 77 6.13 7.19 3.23
N GLY A 78 5.13 7.73 2.53
CA GLY A 78 4.22 8.70 3.13
C GLY A 78 3.33 8.02 4.18
N PHE A 79 3.02 8.68 5.30
CA PHE A 79 2.02 8.27 6.31
C PHE A 79 2.20 6.86 6.94
N ASP A 80 3.20 6.66 7.82
CA ASP A 80 3.32 5.46 8.71
C ASP A 80 3.07 4.10 8.02
N TYR A 81 3.49 3.96 6.76
CA TYR A 81 3.43 2.70 6.03
C TYR A 81 4.80 2.00 6.07
N ALA A 82 4.78 0.68 6.18
CA ALA A 82 5.92 -0.19 6.02
C ALA A 82 5.67 -1.16 4.86
N PHE A 83 6.70 -1.42 4.06
CA PHE A 83 6.63 -2.26 2.88
C PHE A 83 7.70 -3.35 2.92
N VAL A 84 7.28 -4.61 2.77
CA VAL A 84 8.20 -5.74 2.63
C VAL A 84 7.81 -6.51 1.38
N THR A 85 8.76 -6.64 0.44
CA THR A 85 8.53 -7.41 -0.79
C THR A 85 9.35 -8.70 -0.76
N VAL A 86 8.70 -9.83 -1.02
CA VAL A 86 9.28 -11.17 -1.08
C VAL A 86 9.12 -11.72 -2.50
N SER A 87 10.23 -12.06 -3.15
CA SER A 87 10.25 -12.79 -4.43
C SER A 87 10.20 -14.28 -4.19
N LEU A 88 9.39 -14.99 -4.99
CA LEU A 88 9.17 -16.44 -4.92
C LEU A 88 9.49 -17.15 -6.25
N GLY A 89 10.41 -16.59 -7.06
CA GLY A 89 10.92 -17.23 -8.27
C GLY A 89 9.93 -17.27 -9.45
N GLY A 90 8.92 -16.41 -9.44
CA GLY A 90 7.92 -16.30 -10.51
C GLY A 90 6.91 -15.18 -10.26
N PHE A 91 6.63 -14.91 -8.98
CA PHE A 91 5.85 -13.75 -8.56
C PHE A 91 6.45 -13.15 -7.29
N LEU A 92 5.98 -11.94 -7.00
CA LEU A 92 6.32 -11.11 -5.87
C LEU A 92 5.12 -11.05 -4.93
N LEU A 93 5.37 -11.15 -3.63
CA LEU A 93 4.43 -10.81 -2.58
C LEU A 93 4.88 -9.52 -1.92
N ARG A 94 3.96 -8.56 -1.80
CA ARG A 94 4.19 -7.32 -1.07
C ARG A 94 3.28 -7.27 0.13
N PHE A 95 3.88 -7.15 1.30
CA PHE A 95 3.21 -6.87 2.56
C PHE A 95 3.26 -5.36 2.79
N VAL A 96 2.10 -4.79 3.07
CA VAL A 96 1.93 -3.38 3.37
C VAL A 96 1.28 -3.28 4.74
N ARG A 97 1.93 -2.64 5.69
CA ARG A 97 1.32 -2.36 7.01
C ARG A 97 1.25 -0.86 7.19
N GLY A 98 0.07 -0.34 7.52
CA GLY A 98 -0.09 1.07 7.85
C GLY A 98 -1.48 1.37 8.40
N ARG A 99 -1.57 2.36 9.28
CA ARG A 99 -2.85 2.79 9.91
C ARG A 99 -3.65 1.68 10.60
N GLY A 100 -2.96 0.65 11.09
CA GLY A 100 -3.59 -0.50 11.73
C GLY A 100 -4.12 -1.56 10.76
N GLU A 101 -3.90 -1.40 9.46
CA GLU A 101 -4.31 -2.34 8.43
C GLU A 101 -3.10 -3.09 7.85
N LEU A 102 -3.34 -4.34 7.44
CA LEU A 102 -2.40 -5.19 6.71
C LEU A 102 -2.97 -5.44 5.30
N GLY A 103 -2.25 -4.98 4.29
CA GLY A 103 -2.49 -5.31 2.89
C GLY A 103 -1.47 -6.33 2.38
N VAL A 104 -1.92 -7.25 1.53
CA VAL A 104 -1.03 -8.15 0.79
C VAL A 104 -1.36 -8.07 -0.69
N CYS A 105 -0.35 -7.78 -1.50
CA CYS A 105 -0.47 -7.70 -2.95
C CYS A 105 0.48 -8.69 -3.62
N LEU A 106 0.11 -9.13 -4.83
CA LEU A 106 0.89 -10.02 -5.67
C LEU A 106 1.16 -9.37 -7.02
N ALA A 107 2.35 -9.54 -7.57
CA ALA A 107 2.66 -9.18 -8.94
C ALA A 107 3.54 -10.24 -9.57
N PRO A 108 3.39 -10.56 -10.86
CA PRO A 108 4.34 -11.45 -11.52
C PRO A 108 5.71 -10.77 -11.64
N GLU A 109 6.79 -11.55 -11.58
CA GLU A 109 8.15 -10.98 -11.66
C GLU A 109 8.43 -10.28 -13.00
N PHE A 110 7.79 -10.73 -14.08
CA PHE A 110 7.92 -10.13 -15.41
C PHE A 110 7.09 -8.85 -15.60
N ALA A 111 6.12 -8.57 -14.73
CA ALA A 111 5.31 -7.35 -14.75
C ALA A 111 5.15 -6.80 -13.33
N ARG A 112 6.26 -6.32 -12.77
CA ARG A 112 6.37 -5.83 -11.38
C ARG A 112 5.51 -4.61 -11.05
N SER A 113 4.93 -3.95 -12.06
CA SER A 113 3.98 -2.84 -11.89
C SER A 113 2.54 -3.31 -11.67
N ASP A 114 2.22 -4.56 -12.00
CA ASP A 114 0.84 -5.04 -12.12
C ASP A 114 0.38 -5.74 -10.82
N TRP A 115 0.40 -4.99 -9.71
CA TRP A 115 0.00 -5.47 -8.39
C TRP A 115 -1.50 -5.78 -8.32
N GLN A 116 -1.83 -6.94 -7.76
CA GLN A 116 -3.19 -7.43 -7.50
C GLN A 116 -3.34 -7.71 -6.01
N GLU A 117 -4.47 -7.37 -5.40
CA GLU A 117 -4.71 -7.65 -3.98
C GLU A 117 -4.96 -9.15 -3.75
N LEU A 118 -4.34 -9.71 -2.71
CA LEU A 118 -4.45 -11.13 -2.36
C LEU A 118 -5.90 -11.58 -2.15
N PRO A 119 -6.76 -10.87 -1.41
CA PRO A 119 -8.17 -11.28 -1.25
C PRO A 119 -8.91 -11.41 -2.60
N ILE A 120 -8.62 -10.52 -3.55
CA ILE A 120 -9.26 -10.54 -4.87
C ILE A 120 -8.79 -11.76 -5.66
N VAL A 121 -7.48 -12.01 -5.68
CA VAL A 121 -6.88 -13.16 -6.39
C VAL A 121 -7.37 -14.47 -5.78
N LEU A 122 -7.40 -14.58 -4.46
CA LEU A 122 -7.92 -15.74 -3.75
C LEU A 122 -9.40 -15.96 -4.08
N ASN A 123 -10.22 -14.91 -4.17
CA ASN A 123 -11.62 -15.06 -4.56
C ASN A 123 -11.75 -15.68 -5.97
N VAL A 124 -10.89 -15.32 -6.91
CA VAL A 124 -10.90 -15.93 -8.25
C VAL A 124 -10.52 -17.41 -8.23
N ILE A 125 -9.57 -17.79 -7.37
CA ILE A 125 -9.14 -19.19 -7.17
C ILE A 125 -10.24 -19.97 -6.44
N MET A 126 -10.66 -19.51 -5.26
CA MET A 126 -11.60 -20.20 -4.37
C MET A 126 -13.03 -20.26 -4.92
N LYS A 127 -13.47 -19.28 -5.72
CA LYS A 127 -14.76 -19.33 -6.44
C LYS A 127 -14.81 -20.51 -7.42
N LYS A 128 -13.67 -20.93 -7.97
CA LYS A 128 -13.57 -22.17 -8.76
C LYS A 128 -13.89 -23.40 -7.92
N ASP A 129 -13.55 -23.36 -6.64
CA ASP A 129 -13.71 -24.45 -5.68
C ASP A 129 -14.99 -24.31 -4.81
N GLY A 130 -15.81 -23.29 -5.08
CA GLY A 130 -17.05 -23.01 -4.34
C GLY A 130 -16.86 -22.44 -2.93
N THR A 131 -15.65 -21.97 -2.60
CA THR A 131 -15.30 -21.43 -1.28
C THR A 131 -15.16 -19.90 -1.34
N GLN A 132 -15.42 -19.20 -0.24
CA GLN A 132 -15.19 -17.75 -0.12
C GLN A 132 -13.90 -17.48 0.66
N PRO A 133 -13.11 -16.45 0.29
CA PRO A 133 -11.95 -16.05 1.07
C PRO A 133 -12.38 -15.56 2.46
N GLY A 134 -11.59 -15.91 3.48
CA GLY A 134 -11.68 -15.28 4.79
C GLY A 134 -11.27 -13.80 4.74
N GLU A 135 -11.67 -13.04 5.75
CA GLU A 135 -11.13 -11.69 5.97
C GLU A 135 -9.68 -11.80 6.42
N ILE A 136 -8.78 -11.03 5.79
CA ILE A 136 -7.36 -11.00 6.15
C ILE A 136 -7.15 -9.79 7.06
N GLN A 137 -6.98 -10.03 8.35
CA GLN A 137 -6.71 -8.95 9.32
C GLN A 137 -5.23 -8.95 9.75
N ASP A 138 -4.62 -10.12 9.83
CA ASP A 138 -3.24 -10.28 10.29
C ASP A 138 -2.43 -11.28 9.44
N LEU A 139 -1.15 -11.45 9.78
CA LEU A 139 -0.24 -12.34 9.06
C LEU A 139 -0.57 -13.83 9.26
N TRP A 140 -1.28 -14.20 10.32
CA TRP A 140 -1.72 -15.57 10.53
C TRP A 140 -2.88 -15.92 9.60
N ASP A 141 -3.80 -14.99 9.39
CA ASP A 141 -4.83 -15.13 8.36
C ASP A 141 -4.19 -15.25 6.99
N VAL A 142 -3.20 -14.40 6.67
CA VAL A 142 -2.43 -14.56 5.42
C VAL A 142 -1.83 -15.95 5.34
N ALA A 143 -1.19 -16.46 6.40
CA ALA A 143 -0.60 -17.80 6.37
C ALA A 143 -1.63 -18.89 6.10
N ARG A 144 -2.80 -18.80 6.75
CA ARG A 144 -3.90 -19.76 6.64
C ARG A 144 -4.49 -19.79 5.23
N GLU A 145 -4.73 -18.61 4.65
CA GLU A 145 -5.35 -18.49 3.33
C GLU A 145 -4.33 -18.73 2.20
N LEU A 146 -3.09 -18.26 2.37
CA LEU A 146 -2.08 -18.32 1.31
C LEU A 146 -1.47 -19.72 1.16
N ARG A 147 -1.12 -20.38 2.28
CA ARG A 147 -0.34 -21.63 2.27
C ARG A 147 -0.98 -22.76 1.44
N PRO A 148 -2.30 -23.03 1.52
CA PRO A 148 -2.93 -24.09 0.72
C PRO A 148 -2.87 -23.82 -0.78
N HIS A 149 -2.86 -22.55 -1.19
CA HIS A 149 -2.99 -22.12 -2.58
C HIS A 149 -1.67 -21.72 -3.24
N MET A 150 -0.52 -21.90 -2.55
CA MET A 150 0.78 -21.50 -3.08
C MET A 150 1.11 -22.11 -4.45
N ARG A 151 0.81 -23.40 -4.66
CA ARG A 151 1.07 -24.06 -5.94
C ARG A 151 0.22 -23.49 -7.07
N ASP A 152 -1.05 -23.20 -6.78
CA ASP A 152 -1.97 -22.61 -7.75
C ASP A 152 -1.54 -21.19 -8.09
N LEU A 153 -1.10 -20.40 -7.10
CA LEU A 153 -0.57 -19.06 -7.30
C LEU A 153 0.69 -19.05 -8.16
N ILE A 154 1.63 -19.96 -7.91
CA ILE A 154 2.84 -20.10 -8.76
C ILE A 154 2.45 -20.34 -10.22
N ALA A 155 1.51 -21.25 -10.47
CA ALA A 155 1.04 -21.54 -11.82
C ALA A 155 0.32 -20.34 -12.44
N LEU A 156 -0.57 -19.70 -11.67
CA LEU A 156 -1.43 -18.61 -12.12
C LEU A 156 -0.65 -17.36 -12.50
N PHE A 157 0.47 -17.09 -11.83
CA PHE A 157 1.36 -15.97 -12.13
C PHE A 157 2.42 -16.31 -13.19
N SER A 158 2.33 -17.45 -13.87
CA SER A 158 3.10 -17.70 -15.09
C SER A 158 2.66 -16.78 -16.23
N PRO A 159 3.51 -16.44 -17.22
CA PRO A 159 3.19 -15.47 -18.27
C PRO A 159 1.87 -15.72 -19.00
N LEU A 160 1.61 -16.98 -19.39
CA LEU A 160 0.41 -17.36 -20.12
C LEU A 160 -0.85 -17.28 -19.24
N GLN A 161 -0.76 -17.76 -18.00
CA GLN A 161 -1.93 -17.79 -17.11
C GLN A 161 -2.25 -16.43 -16.52
N PHE A 162 -1.24 -15.58 -16.30
CA PHE A 162 -1.43 -14.24 -15.77
C PHE A 162 -2.22 -13.35 -16.74
N THR A 163 -1.97 -13.46 -18.05
CA THR A 163 -2.79 -12.71 -19.04
C THR A 163 -4.27 -13.12 -18.94
N ALA A 164 -4.55 -14.41 -18.81
CA ALA A 164 -5.92 -14.90 -18.64
C ALA A 164 -6.53 -14.46 -17.30
N LEU A 165 -5.75 -14.50 -16.21
CA LEU A 165 -6.15 -13.97 -14.91
C LEU A 165 -6.51 -12.49 -15.02
N LYS A 166 -5.68 -11.69 -15.67
CA LYS A 166 -5.90 -10.24 -15.82
C LYS A 166 -7.19 -9.94 -16.56
N CYS A 167 -7.47 -10.63 -17.67
CA CYS A 167 -8.76 -10.51 -18.36
C CYS A 167 -9.93 -10.86 -17.43
N LYS A 168 -9.80 -11.96 -16.67
CA LYS A 168 -10.85 -12.39 -15.73
C LYS A 168 -11.09 -11.39 -14.60
N LEU A 169 -10.02 -10.82 -14.04
CA LEU A 169 -10.10 -9.79 -13.01
C LEU A 169 -10.75 -8.51 -13.54
N GLU A 170 -10.40 -8.10 -14.75
CA GLU A 170 -11.00 -6.93 -15.41
C GLU A 170 -12.51 -7.11 -15.59
N ASP A 171 -12.92 -8.26 -16.13
CA ASP A 171 -14.32 -8.54 -16.46
C ASP A 171 -15.18 -8.80 -15.21
N GLU A 172 -14.68 -9.58 -14.25
CA GLU A 172 -15.48 -10.04 -13.10
C GLU A 172 -15.42 -9.11 -11.89
N VAL A 173 -14.34 -8.34 -11.73
CA VAL A 173 -14.09 -7.55 -10.50
C VAL A 173 -14.07 -6.06 -10.80
N TYR A 174 -13.20 -5.62 -11.72
CA TYR A 174 -12.95 -4.19 -11.90
C TYR A 174 -14.03 -3.47 -12.72
N ALA A 175 -14.50 -4.04 -13.82
CA ALA A 175 -15.55 -3.43 -14.65
C ALA A 175 -16.89 -3.25 -13.89
N PRO A 176 -17.37 -4.23 -13.10
CA PRO A 176 -18.55 -4.03 -12.26
C PRO A 176 -18.35 -2.96 -11.18
N ALA A 177 -17.20 -2.95 -10.51
CA ALA A 177 -16.88 -1.96 -9.48
C ALA A 177 -16.86 -0.54 -10.06
N ARG A 178 -16.21 -0.34 -11.21
CA ARG A 178 -16.18 0.94 -11.91
C ARG A 178 -17.58 1.42 -12.28
N THR A 179 -18.41 0.54 -12.85
CA THR A 179 -19.80 0.86 -13.21
C THR A 179 -20.63 1.25 -11.98
N ALA A 180 -20.40 0.58 -10.84
CA ALA A 180 -21.09 0.90 -9.59
C ALA A 180 -20.68 2.29 -9.05
N THR A 181 -19.39 2.62 -9.10
CA THR A 181 -18.86 3.94 -8.72
C THR A 181 -19.43 5.04 -9.60
N GLU A 182 -19.42 4.87 -10.93
CA GLU A 182 -19.99 5.85 -11.88
C GLU A 182 -21.50 6.06 -11.64
N LYS A 183 -22.24 4.98 -11.33
CA LYS A 183 -23.66 5.08 -10.93
C LYS A 183 -23.84 5.80 -9.60
N MET A 184 -22.95 5.58 -8.62
CA MET A 184 -23.02 6.27 -7.33
C MET A 184 -22.72 7.77 -7.50
N GLU A 185 -21.65 8.11 -8.21
CA GLU A 185 -21.26 9.49 -8.49
C GLU A 185 -22.34 10.25 -9.26
N SER A 186 -22.91 9.64 -10.30
CA SER A 186 -24.02 10.26 -11.05
C SER A 186 -25.26 10.48 -10.18
N ARG A 187 -25.55 9.59 -9.22
CA ARG A 187 -26.63 9.79 -8.22
C ARG A 187 -26.32 10.94 -7.26
N ILE A 188 -25.09 11.03 -6.76
CA ILE A 188 -24.66 12.12 -5.87
C ILE A 188 -24.72 13.45 -6.62
N ASN A 189 -24.17 13.51 -7.83
CA ASN A 189 -24.17 14.72 -8.65
C ASN A 189 -25.58 15.16 -9.02
N ARG A 190 -26.49 14.23 -9.35
CA ARG A 190 -27.90 14.57 -9.58
C ARG A 190 -28.57 15.14 -8.33
N ARG A 191 -28.23 14.67 -7.12
CA ARG A 191 -28.76 15.22 -5.86
C ARG A 191 -28.19 16.60 -5.51
N LEU A 192 -26.90 16.82 -5.76
CA LEU A 192 -26.21 18.05 -5.37
C LEU A 192 -26.36 19.18 -6.39
N TYR A 193 -26.43 18.84 -7.68
CA TYR A 193 -26.37 19.81 -8.79
C TYR A 193 -27.53 19.69 -9.78
N GLY A 194 -28.42 18.72 -9.63
CA GLY A 194 -29.60 18.59 -10.48
C GLY A 194 -30.66 19.63 -10.13
N ARG A 195 -30.68 20.74 -10.87
CA ARG A 195 -31.91 21.49 -11.17
C ARG A 195 -32.47 21.00 -12.49
#